data_AF-A0A2N2CFC9-F1
#
_entry.id   AF-A0A2N2CFC9-F1
#
_cell.length_a   1.000
_cell.length_b   1.000
_cell.length_c   1.000
_cell.angle_alpha   90.00
_cell.angle_beta   90.00
_cell.angle_gamma   90.00
#
_symmetry.space_group_name_H-M   'P 1'
#
loop_
_entity.id
_entity.type
_entity.pdbx_description
1 polymer ?
#
loop_
_entity_poly.entity_id
_entity_poly.type
_entity_poly.pdbx_seq_one_letter_code
_entity_poly.pdbx_strand_id
1 'polypeptide(L)'
;MDTNKCCGDSSKDFKDMAGKMEGMPKMMGGGFNPMDMCKQMTESITTTARMAGFATPEVQVIFEDWVLEVEKEIMQFIKLDVDITPAKIAEHLKISEDSVLYFISKLIRDKKIVVTGLAIK
;
A
#
# COMPACT_ATOMS: atom_id res chain seq x y z
N MET A 1 20.64 -7.11 67.50
CA MET A 1 19.21 -7.40 67.69
C MET A 1 18.48 -6.10 67.42
N ASP A 2 17.71 -6.05 66.33
CA ASP A 2 16.51 -5.21 66.15
C ASP A 2 15.91 -5.59 64.79
N THR A 3 15.29 -6.76 64.78
CA THR A 3 14.48 -7.28 63.69
C THR A 3 13.04 -6.85 63.90
N ASN A 4 12.63 -5.70 63.36
CA ASN A 4 11.24 -5.42 62.98
C ASN A 4 11.05 -3.96 62.54
N LYS A 5 10.90 -3.71 61.23
CA LYS A 5 9.88 -2.76 60.71
C LYS A 5 9.77 -2.71 59.17
N CYS A 6 9.75 -3.87 58.50
CA CYS A 6 9.44 -3.91 57.06
C CYS A 6 8.13 -4.65 56.78
N CYS A 7 7.03 -4.11 57.28
CA CYS A 7 5.69 -4.42 56.76
C CYS A 7 4.90 -3.10 56.68
N GLY A 8 5.16 -2.34 55.62
CA GLY A 8 4.28 -1.26 55.19
C GLY A 8 3.04 -1.86 54.55
N ASP A 9 1.89 -1.53 55.11
CA ASP A 9 0.54 -1.97 54.74
C ASP A 9 0.24 -1.73 53.24
N SER A 10 0.32 -2.80 52.44
CA SER A 10 0.04 -2.82 51.00
C SER A 10 -1.41 -2.48 50.63
N SER A 11 -2.29 -2.21 51.60
CA SER A 11 -3.67 -1.83 51.35
C SER A 11 -3.84 -0.36 50.96
N LYS A 12 -2.91 0.54 51.33
CA LYS A 12 -3.00 1.97 51.01
C LYS A 12 -2.62 2.29 49.56
N ASP A 13 -1.62 1.62 49.02
CA ASP A 13 -1.13 1.89 47.65
C ASP A 13 -2.17 1.56 46.58
N PHE A 14 -3.06 0.58 46.83
CA PHE A 14 -4.11 0.19 45.89
C PHE A 14 -5.27 1.21 45.84
N LYS A 15 -5.57 1.88 46.97
CA LYS A 15 -6.60 2.93 47.03
C LYS A 15 -6.14 4.23 46.37
N ASP A 16 -4.86 4.56 46.47
CA ASP A 16 -4.30 5.79 45.88
C ASP A 16 -4.15 5.70 44.36
N MET A 17 -4.00 4.50 43.80
CA MET A 17 -4.06 4.28 42.35
C MET A 17 -5.49 4.33 41.79
N ALA A 18 -6.50 3.90 42.56
CA ALA A 18 -7.90 3.98 42.15
C ALA A 18 -8.40 5.44 42.06
N GLY A 19 -7.97 6.31 42.98
CA GLY A 19 -8.34 7.73 42.97
C GLY A 19 -7.70 8.54 41.83
N LYS A 20 -6.54 8.10 41.30
CA LYS A 20 -5.88 8.76 40.16
C LYS A 20 -6.52 8.47 38.80
N MET A 21 -7.47 7.54 38.73
CA MET A 21 -8.18 7.20 37.49
C MET A 21 -9.51 7.95 37.32
N GLU A 22 -9.97 8.69 38.34
CA GLU A 22 -11.22 9.49 38.30
C GLU A 22 -11.07 10.86 37.60
N GLY A 23 -9.86 11.24 37.18
CA GLY A 23 -9.56 12.58 36.68
C GLY A 23 -9.22 12.69 35.18
N MET A 24 -9.39 11.63 34.38
CA MET A 24 -9.03 11.72 32.96
C MET A 24 -10.21 12.27 32.15
N PRO A 25 -10.11 13.48 31.56
CA PRO A 25 -11.15 14.00 30.70
C PRO A 25 -11.34 13.04 29.52
N LYS A 26 -12.59 12.64 29.27
CA LYS A 26 -13.02 11.83 28.12
C LYS A 26 -12.65 12.56 26.81
N MET A 27 -11.42 12.40 26.34
CA MET A 27 -11.03 12.72 24.97
C MET A 27 -11.29 11.49 24.10
N MET A 28 -12.54 11.25 23.72
CA MET A 28 -12.88 10.43 22.54
C MET A 28 -14.21 10.89 21.96
N GLY A 29 -14.30 12.18 21.66
CA GLY A 29 -15.20 12.70 20.65
C GLY A 29 -14.43 12.74 19.33
N GLY A 30 -14.58 11.70 18.51
CA GLY A 30 -13.97 11.64 17.18
C GLY A 30 -13.48 10.26 16.80
N GLY A 31 -14.42 9.39 16.41
CA GLY A 31 -14.35 8.31 15.41
C GLY A 31 -13.09 7.47 15.15
N PHE A 32 -12.01 7.58 15.91
CA PHE A 32 -10.76 6.84 15.68
C PHE A 32 -10.65 5.72 16.69
N ASN A 33 -10.89 4.49 16.22
CA ASN A 33 -10.71 3.28 16.99
C ASN A 33 -9.43 2.58 16.51
N PRO A 34 -8.38 2.49 17.35
CA PRO A 34 -7.13 1.81 17.00
C PRO A 34 -7.31 0.36 16.55
N MET A 35 -8.35 -0.32 17.04
CA MET A 35 -8.68 -1.69 16.63
C MET A 35 -9.21 -1.73 15.20
N ASP A 36 -10.00 -0.74 14.77
CA ASP A 36 -10.52 -0.65 13.41
C ASP A 36 -9.40 -0.32 12.41
N MET A 37 -8.41 0.50 12.80
CA MET A 37 -7.21 0.75 12.00
C MET A 37 -6.36 -0.51 11.84
N CYS A 38 -6.06 -1.21 12.94
CA CYS A 38 -5.33 -2.48 12.88
C CYS A 38 -6.06 -3.50 12.00
N LYS A 39 -7.40 -3.60 12.13
CA LYS A 39 -8.22 -4.48 11.32
C LYS A 39 -8.13 -4.15 9.83
N GLN A 40 -8.32 -2.88 9.45
CA GLN A 40 -8.21 -2.44 8.05
C GLN A 40 -6.82 -2.67 7.44
N MET A 41 -5.75 -2.42 8.22
CA MET A 41 -4.38 -2.68 7.78
C MET A 41 -4.13 -4.17 7.57
N THR A 42 -4.59 -5.01 8.50
CA THR A 42 -4.45 -6.47 8.40
C THR A 42 -5.30 -7.05 7.25
N GLU A 43 -6.50 -6.52 7.02
CA GLU A 43 -7.36 -6.88 5.87
C GLU A 43 -6.71 -6.50 4.52
N SER A 44 -6.07 -5.34 4.45
CA SER A 44 -5.35 -4.91 3.24
C SER A 44 -4.12 -5.78 2.96
N ILE A 45 -3.37 -6.15 4.00
CA ILE A 45 -2.21 -7.05 3.90
C ILE A 45 -2.66 -8.46 3.50
N THR A 46 -3.71 -9.00 4.12
CA THR A 46 -4.23 -10.34 3.82
C THR A 46 -4.80 -10.41 2.40
N THR A 47 -5.48 -9.37 1.92
CA THR A 47 -5.96 -9.32 0.53
C THR A 47 -4.78 -9.32 -0.46
N THR A 48 -3.78 -8.47 -0.22
CA THR A 48 -2.57 -8.39 -1.08
C THR A 48 -1.78 -9.69 -1.08
N ALA A 49 -1.56 -10.29 0.11
CA ALA A 49 -0.86 -11.57 0.25
C ALA A 49 -1.64 -12.75 -0.34
N ARG A 50 -2.98 -12.75 -0.22
CA ARG A 50 -3.84 -13.75 -0.86
C ARG A 50 -3.77 -13.65 -2.38
N MET A 51 -3.77 -12.44 -2.94
CA MET A 51 -3.58 -12.21 -4.36
C MET A 51 -2.20 -12.69 -4.84
N ALA A 52 -1.14 -12.41 -4.08
CA ALA A 52 0.21 -12.92 -4.36
C ALA A 52 0.30 -14.45 -4.26
N GLY A 53 -0.51 -15.07 -3.38
CA GLY A 53 -0.54 -16.53 -3.17
C GLY A 53 -1.28 -17.33 -4.25
N PHE A 54 -2.08 -16.69 -5.12
CA PHE A 54 -2.74 -17.40 -6.23
C PHE A 54 -1.81 -17.69 -7.40
N ALA A 55 -0.78 -16.87 -7.59
CA ALA A 55 0.20 -17.07 -8.64
C ALA A 55 1.36 -17.90 -8.09
N THR A 56 1.41 -19.19 -8.44
CA THR A 56 2.61 -20.01 -8.19
C THR A 56 3.81 -19.40 -8.93
N PRO A 57 5.06 -19.69 -8.53
CA PRO A 57 6.24 -19.14 -9.19
C PRO A 57 6.23 -19.34 -10.71
N GLU A 58 5.73 -20.46 -11.18
CA GLU A 58 5.59 -20.78 -12.61
C GLU A 58 4.62 -19.82 -13.33
N VAL A 59 3.51 -19.46 -12.68
CA VAL A 59 2.53 -18.50 -13.23
C VAL A 59 3.07 -17.07 -13.22
N GLN A 60 3.88 -16.72 -12.21
CA GLN A 60 4.53 -15.41 -12.13
C GLN A 60 5.47 -15.18 -13.32
N VAL A 61 6.25 -16.19 -13.72
CA VAL A 61 7.15 -16.10 -14.89
C VAL A 61 6.38 -15.80 -16.18
N ILE A 62 5.22 -16.43 -16.38
CA ILE A 62 4.38 -16.16 -17.57
C ILE A 62 3.90 -14.71 -17.58
N PHE A 63 3.58 -14.15 -16.41
CA PHE A 63 3.22 -12.74 -16.30
C PHE A 63 4.39 -11.81 -16.63
N GLU A 64 5.61 -12.16 -16.23
CA GLU A 64 6.81 -11.41 -16.58
C GLU A 64 7.07 -11.43 -18.10
N ASP A 65 6.94 -12.59 -18.74
CA ASP A 65 7.06 -12.73 -20.19
C ASP A 65 5.99 -11.90 -20.93
N TRP A 66 4.74 -11.95 -20.45
CA TRP A 66 3.67 -11.13 -20.99
C TRP A 66 3.95 -9.62 -20.83
N VAL A 67 4.44 -9.19 -19.67
CA VAL A 67 4.87 -7.80 -19.43
C VAL A 67 5.95 -7.36 -20.43
N LEU A 68 6.93 -8.22 -20.71
CA LEU A 68 7.96 -7.93 -21.70
C LEU A 68 7.39 -7.80 -23.11
N GLU A 69 6.40 -8.62 -23.47
CA GLU A 69 5.77 -8.55 -24.78
C GLU A 69 4.94 -7.27 -24.94
N VAL A 70 4.19 -6.88 -23.91
CA VAL A 70 3.47 -5.60 -23.88
C VAL A 70 4.42 -4.42 -24.05
N GLU A 71 5.57 -4.43 -23.36
CA GLU A 71 6.59 -3.38 -23.53
C GLU A 71 7.12 -3.30 -24.97
N LYS A 72 7.40 -4.44 -25.60
CA LYS A 72 7.85 -4.48 -27.00
C LYS A 72 6.79 -3.91 -27.93
N GLU A 73 5.54 -4.30 -27.75
CA GLU A 73 4.42 -3.85 -28.59
C GLU A 73 4.20 -2.35 -28.45
N ILE A 74 4.25 -1.80 -27.22
CA ILE A 74 4.22 -0.35 -26.99
C ILE A 74 5.37 0.35 -27.73
N MET A 75 6.60 -0.16 -27.61
CA MET A 75 7.75 0.44 -28.30
C MET A 75 7.66 0.36 -29.82
N GLN A 76 7.05 -0.70 -30.36
CA GLN A 76 6.80 -0.82 -31.81
C GLN A 76 5.73 0.17 -32.26
N PHE A 77 4.63 0.28 -31.51
CA PHE A 77 3.57 1.24 -31.76
C PHE A 77 4.10 2.68 -31.72
N ILE A 78 4.99 2.99 -30.76
CA ILE A 78 5.63 4.30 -30.62
C ILE A 78 6.46 4.72 -31.83
N LYS A 79 7.01 3.76 -32.57
CA LYS A 79 7.83 4.04 -33.76
C LYS A 79 7.00 4.28 -35.02
N LEU A 80 5.72 3.91 -35.03
CA LEU A 80 4.87 3.93 -36.22
C LEU A 80 4.07 5.23 -36.37
N ASP A 81 3.74 5.92 -35.27
CA ASP A 81 2.94 7.14 -35.27
C ASP A 81 3.69 8.28 -34.52
N VAL A 82 3.54 9.51 -35.00
CA VAL A 82 4.22 10.70 -34.45
C VAL A 82 3.43 11.29 -33.27
N ASP A 83 2.11 11.08 -33.25
CA ASP A 83 1.23 11.63 -32.21
C ASP A 83 0.55 10.50 -31.43
N ILE A 84 1.19 10.08 -30.33
CA ILE A 84 0.77 8.92 -29.56
C ILE A 84 0.29 9.33 -28.19
N THR A 85 -0.95 8.97 -27.91
CA THR A 85 -1.61 9.19 -26.63
C THR A 85 -1.80 7.86 -25.89
N PRO A 86 -1.85 7.87 -24.54
CA PRO A 86 -2.16 6.67 -23.75
C PRO A 86 -3.46 5.98 -24.19
N ALA A 87 -4.48 6.75 -24.58
CA ALA A 87 -5.74 6.23 -25.09
C ALA A 87 -5.58 5.40 -26.38
N LYS A 88 -4.77 5.85 -27.34
CA LYS A 88 -4.51 5.09 -28.58
C LYS A 88 -3.80 3.76 -28.29
N ILE A 89 -2.83 3.78 -27.38
CA ILE A 89 -2.11 2.56 -26.97
C ILE A 89 -3.06 1.59 -26.24
N ALA A 90 -3.94 2.11 -25.38
CA ALA A 90 -4.94 1.31 -24.65
C ALA A 90 -5.90 0.60 -25.62
N GLU A 91 -6.35 1.32 -26.65
CA GLU A 91 -7.21 0.77 -27.69
C GLU A 91 -6.50 -0.30 -28.54
N HIS A 92 -5.22 -0.09 -28.85
CA HIS A 92 -4.39 -1.05 -29.60
C HIS A 92 -4.19 -2.35 -28.81
N LEU A 93 -3.76 -2.24 -27.55
CA LEU A 93 -3.41 -3.37 -26.69
C LEU A 93 -4.60 -4.02 -25.98
N LYS A 94 -5.80 -3.43 -26.09
CA LYS A 94 -7.03 -3.88 -25.41
C LYS A 94 -6.86 -3.99 -23.89
N ILE A 95 -6.16 -3.03 -23.30
CA ILE A 95 -5.99 -2.88 -21.84
C ILE A 95 -6.48 -1.51 -21.38
N SER A 96 -6.59 -1.30 -20.07
CA SER A 96 -7.01 -0.01 -19.53
C SER A 96 -5.97 1.10 -19.75
N GLU A 97 -6.42 2.34 -19.84
CA GLU A 97 -5.53 3.52 -19.94
C GLU A 97 -4.60 3.63 -18.72
N ASP A 98 -5.09 3.28 -17.52
CA ASP A 98 -4.29 3.23 -16.30
C ASP A 98 -3.13 2.23 -16.41
N SER A 99 -3.40 1.05 -16.98
CA SER A 99 -2.36 0.04 -17.24
C SER A 99 -1.32 0.57 -18.22
N VAL A 100 -1.75 1.24 -19.29
CA VAL A 100 -0.84 1.88 -20.25
C VAL A 100 0.04 2.93 -19.58
N LEU A 101 -0.54 3.80 -18.74
CA LEU A 101 0.21 4.82 -18.02
C LEU A 101 1.26 4.19 -17.09
N TYR A 102 0.92 3.07 -16.45
CA TYR A 102 1.88 2.28 -15.68
C TYR A 102 3.06 1.80 -16.55
N PHE A 103 2.80 1.21 -17.72
CA PHE A 103 3.84 0.75 -18.64
C PHE A 103 4.69 1.89 -19.17
N ILE A 104 4.10 3.01 -19.58
CA ILE A 104 4.82 4.21 -20.02
C ILE A 104 5.75 4.70 -18.90
N SER A 105 5.23 4.81 -17.68
CA SER A 105 6.02 5.22 -16.50
C SER A 105 7.18 4.26 -16.22
N LYS A 106 6.98 2.96 -16.43
CA LYS A 106 8.03 1.94 -16.34
C LYS A 106 9.10 2.14 -17.43
N LEU A 107 8.69 2.28 -18.70
CA LEU A 107 9.61 2.48 -19.83
C LEU A 107 10.44 3.76 -19.70
N ILE A 108 9.87 4.84 -19.13
CA ILE A 108 10.60 6.08 -18.82
C ILE A 108 11.65 5.84 -17.73
N ARG A 109 11.29 5.16 -16.63
CA ARG A 109 12.24 4.79 -15.56
C ARG A 109 13.38 3.92 -16.08
N ASP A 110 13.07 2.99 -16.97
CA ASP A 110 14.05 2.13 -17.63
C ASP A 110 14.87 2.86 -18.71
N LYS A 111 14.60 4.16 -18.95
CA LYS A 111 15.25 4.99 -19.97
C LYS A 111 15.11 4.46 -21.40
N LYS A 112 14.05 3.67 -21.66
CA LYS A 112 13.73 3.13 -22.99
C LYS A 112 13.01 4.15 -23.86
N ILE A 113 12.26 5.07 -23.25
CA ILE A 113 11.55 6.16 -23.92
C ILE A 113 11.70 7.47 -23.14
N VAL A 114 11.47 8.59 -23.82
CA VAL A 114 11.44 9.93 -23.22
C VAL A 114 10.11 10.60 -23.52
N VAL A 115 9.62 11.42 -22.60
CA VAL A 115 8.41 12.22 -22.80
C VAL A 115 8.80 13.50 -23.52
N THR A 116 8.22 13.71 -24.71
CA THR A 116 8.49 14.89 -25.55
C THR A 116 7.40 15.96 -25.45
N GLY A 117 6.22 15.63 -24.93
CA GLY A 117 5.11 16.57 -24.77
C GLY A 117 4.14 16.15 -23.67
N LEU A 118 3.54 17.15 -23.03
CA LEU A 118 2.47 17.00 -22.04
C LEU A 118 1.39 18.04 -22.35
N ALA A 119 0.13 17.63 -22.23
CA ALA A 119 -1.03 18.50 -22.40
C ALA A 119 -1.89 18.49 -21.14
N ILE A 120 -2.49 19.62 -20.81
CA ILE A 120 -3.51 19.73 -19.77
C ILE A 120 -4.84 19.32 -20.40
N LYS A 121 -5.63 18.53 -19.66
CA LYS A 121 -6.95 18.06 -20.09
C LYS A 121 -8.04 19.02 -19.66
#